data_AF-E9KZF6-F1
#
_entry.id   AF-E9KZF6-F1
#
_cell.length_a   1.000
_cell.length_b   1.000
_cell.length_c   1.000
_cell.angle_alpha   90.00
_cell.angle_beta   90.00
_cell.angle_gamma   90.00
#
_symmetry.space_group_name_H-M   'P 1'
#
loop_
_entity.id
_entity.type
_entity.pdbx_description
1 polymer ?
#
loop_
_entity_poly.entity_id
_entity_poly.type
_entity_poly.pdbx_seq_one_letter_code
_entity_poly.pdbx_strand_id
1 'polypeptide(L)'
;GGWGNLGGGVTQIVMGSALFPLFKSFRLTANQSWRTVCIIPAVVAFTTGFTIMRISDDCPKGNYSDLKKKGLMPEISASSSFRQGACNLNTWLLFIQYGCCFGVELTMNNAASKYFQDVFLLETESASAIASIFGWMNLFARGLGGFASDKSNSKMGMRGRLCA
;
A
#
# COMPACT_ATOMS: atom_id res chain seq x y z
N GLY A 1 -5.17 -3.83 -2.62
CA GLY A 1 -6.20 -2.97 -1.98
C GLY A 1 -5.58 -1.63 -1.62
N GLY A 2 -6.31 -0.52 -1.80
CA GLY A 2 -5.78 0.86 -1.71
C GLY A 2 -5.23 1.31 -0.35
N TRP A 3 -5.30 0.47 0.66
CA TRP A 3 -4.74 0.70 2.01
C TRP A 3 -3.25 1.01 2.02
N GLY A 4 -2.45 0.42 1.12
CA GLY A 4 -1.02 0.73 1.04
C GLY A 4 -0.74 2.19 0.65
N ASN A 5 -1.47 2.71 -0.34
CA ASN A 5 -1.28 4.08 -0.84
C ASN A 5 -1.97 5.12 0.05
N LEU A 6 -3.08 4.73 0.70
CA LEU A 6 -3.63 5.48 1.81
C LEU A 6 -2.59 5.62 2.93
N GLY A 7 -1.91 4.53 3.31
CA GLY A 7 -0.85 4.54 4.31
C GLY A 7 0.26 5.53 3.97
N GLY A 8 0.66 5.60 2.70
CA GLY A 8 1.61 6.62 2.20
C GLY A 8 1.10 8.05 2.40
N GLY A 9 -0.17 8.32 2.06
CA GLY A 9 -0.80 9.64 2.27
C GLY A 9 -0.96 10.01 3.75
N VAL A 10 -1.40 9.08 4.59
CA VAL A 10 -1.48 9.26 6.06
C VAL A 10 -0.09 9.55 6.63
N THR A 11 0.93 8.85 6.15
CA THR A 11 2.32 9.05 6.59
C THR A 11 2.82 10.46 6.24
N GLN A 12 2.49 10.99 5.06
CA GLN A 12 2.85 12.35 4.67
C GLN A 12 2.22 13.40 5.60
N ILE A 13 0.93 13.24 5.96
CA ILE A 13 0.25 14.16 6.88
C ILE A 13 0.82 14.02 8.30
N VAL A 14 0.89 12.78 8.82
CA VAL A 14 1.29 12.53 10.21
C VAL A 14 2.75 12.90 10.44
N MET A 15 3.66 12.50 9.55
CA MET A 15 5.09 12.80 9.71
C MET A 15 5.42 14.24 9.30
N GLY A 16 4.89 14.71 8.17
CA GLY A 16 5.23 16.02 7.61
C GLY A 16 4.50 17.19 8.26
N SER A 17 3.18 17.09 8.42
CA SER A 17 2.33 18.20 8.86
C SER A 17 2.01 18.20 10.36
N ALA A 18 2.12 17.06 11.06
CA ALA A 18 1.81 16.99 12.49
C ALA A 18 3.06 16.84 13.36
N LEU A 19 3.88 15.81 13.11
CA LEU A 19 4.98 15.47 14.01
C LEU A 19 6.22 16.36 13.81
N PHE A 20 6.60 16.69 12.58
CA PHE A 20 7.75 17.56 12.31
C PHE A 20 7.65 18.97 12.95
N PRO A 21 6.54 19.73 12.79
CA PRO A 21 6.39 21.03 13.44
C PRO A 21 6.31 20.91 14.97
N LEU A 22 5.69 19.83 15.48
CA LEU A 22 5.63 19.53 16.90
C LEU A 22 7.04 19.33 17.49
N PHE A 23 7.93 18.58 16.84
CA PHE A 23 9.30 18.42 17.33
C PHE A 23 10.18 19.68 17.14
N LYS A 24 9.86 20.54 16.16
CA LYS A 24 10.51 21.86 16.05
C LYS A 24 10.09 22.81 17.18
N SER A 25 8.86 22.74 17.67
CA SER A 25 8.41 23.57 18.81
C SER A 25 9.13 23.22 20.11
N PHE A 26 9.61 21.98 20.25
CA PHE A 26 10.51 21.53 21.32
C PHE A 26 11.99 21.95 21.15
N ARG A 27 12.30 22.91 20.25
CA ARG A 27 13.66 23.41 19.95
C ARG A 27 14.67 22.38 19.44
N LEU A 28 14.23 21.23 18.90
CA LEU A 28 15.15 20.30 18.24
C LEU A 28 15.60 20.86 16.89
N THR A 29 16.86 20.57 16.52
CA THR A 29 17.38 20.89 15.18
C THR A 29 16.64 20.03 14.15
N ALA A 30 16.44 20.54 12.92
CA ALA A 30 15.72 19.83 11.86
C ALA A 30 16.22 18.38 11.64
N ASN A 31 17.53 18.15 11.74
CA ASN A 31 18.14 16.81 11.65
C ASN A 31 17.74 15.87 12.80
N GLN A 32 17.51 16.37 14.00
CA GLN A 32 17.07 15.56 15.13
C GLN A 32 15.58 15.27 15.04
N SER A 33 14.76 16.24 14.65
CA SER A 33 13.31 16.08 14.50
C SER A 33 12.96 14.95 13.52
N TRP A 34 13.60 14.91 12.34
CA TRP A 34 13.32 13.86 11.34
C TRP A 34 13.63 12.46 11.86
N ARG A 35 14.73 12.29 12.61
CA ARG A 35 15.13 10.98 13.17
C ARG A 35 14.17 10.51 14.25
N THR A 36 13.71 11.41 15.11
CA THR A 36 12.77 11.09 16.19
C THR A 36 11.39 10.71 15.64
N VAL A 37 10.94 11.36 14.57
CA VAL A 37 9.66 11.03 13.92
C VAL A 37 9.64 9.59 13.39
N CYS A 38 10.76 9.06 12.89
CA CYS A 38 10.86 7.68 12.41
C CYS A 38 10.73 6.61 13.50
N ILE A 39 10.87 6.97 14.78
CA ILE A 39 10.70 6.03 15.90
C ILE A 39 9.23 5.60 16.01
N ILE A 40 8.29 6.50 15.71
CA ILE A 40 6.85 6.25 15.85
C ILE A 40 6.39 5.12 14.90
N PRO A 41 6.65 5.18 13.57
CA PRO A 41 6.36 4.06 12.67
C PRO A 41 7.05 2.75 13.08
N ALA A 42 8.28 2.81 13.59
CA ALA A 42 9.02 1.61 14.00
C ALA A 42 8.33 0.89 15.17
N VAL A 43 7.88 1.64 16.18
CA VAL A 43 7.13 1.08 17.32
C VAL A 43 5.81 0.49 16.85
N VAL A 44 5.04 1.22 16.02
CA VAL A 44 3.76 0.74 15.49
C VAL A 44 3.93 -0.54 14.67
N ALA A 45 4.96 -0.62 13.82
CA ALA A 45 5.25 -1.81 13.03
C ALA A 45 5.61 -3.01 13.91
N PHE A 46 6.44 -2.81 14.93
CA PHE A 46 6.84 -3.86 15.85
C PHE A 46 5.66 -4.39 16.68
N THR A 47 4.84 -3.50 17.24
CA THR A 47 3.65 -3.90 18.01
C THR A 47 2.63 -4.61 17.14
N THR A 48 2.43 -4.14 15.91
CA THR A 48 1.51 -4.78 14.94
C THR A 48 2.03 -6.17 14.56
N GLY A 49 3.32 -6.31 14.26
CA GLY A 49 3.94 -7.61 13.96
C GLY A 49 3.80 -8.60 15.12
N PHE A 50 4.05 -8.14 16.36
CA PHE A 50 3.84 -8.97 17.54
C PHE A 50 2.39 -9.40 17.73
N THR A 51 1.44 -8.50 17.49
CA THR A 51 0.01 -8.78 17.61
C THR A 51 -0.45 -9.80 16.57
N ILE A 52 -0.02 -9.66 15.31
CA ILE A 52 -0.33 -10.61 14.24
C ILE A 52 0.20 -12.01 14.58
N MET A 53 1.42 -12.12 15.09
CA MET A 53 1.98 -13.42 15.50
C MET A 53 1.22 -14.10 16.64
N ARG A 54 0.48 -13.35 17.47
CA ARG A 54 -0.23 -13.90 18.63
C ARG A 54 -1.70 -14.17 18.38
N ILE A 55 -2.33 -13.42 17.47
CA ILE A 55 -3.79 -13.42 17.28
C ILE A 55 -4.20 -13.97 15.90
N SER A 56 -3.33 -13.87 14.89
CA SER A 56 -3.70 -14.21 13.52
C SER A 56 -3.49 -15.70 13.24
N ASP A 57 -4.52 -16.35 12.72
CA ASP A 57 -4.43 -17.65 12.07
C ASP A 57 -4.12 -17.45 10.57
N ASP A 58 -3.38 -18.38 9.96
CA ASP A 58 -2.99 -18.28 8.56
C ASP A 58 -4.16 -18.41 7.56
N CYS A 59 -5.21 -19.14 7.94
CA CYS A 59 -6.43 -19.30 7.15
C CYS A 59 -7.63 -19.67 8.03
N PRO A 60 -8.88 -19.61 7.53
CA PRO A 60 -10.08 -19.97 8.29
C PRO A 60 -10.09 -21.41 8.83
N LYS A 61 -9.22 -22.28 8.30
CA LYS A 61 -9.06 -23.68 8.74
C LYS A 61 -7.91 -23.87 9.75
N GLY A 62 -7.32 -22.78 10.26
CA GLY A 62 -6.17 -22.78 11.15
C GLY A 62 -4.84 -22.68 10.41
N ASN A 63 -3.73 -22.91 11.12
CA ASN A 63 -2.38 -22.65 10.59
C ASN A 63 -1.95 -23.65 9.52
N TYR A 64 -1.23 -23.16 8.50
CA TYR A 64 -0.77 -23.99 7.38
C TYR A 64 0.16 -25.12 7.83
N SER A 65 0.99 -24.88 8.84
CA SER A 65 1.89 -25.88 9.42
C SER A 65 1.15 -27.10 9.96
N ASP A 66 -0.01 -26.90 10.58
CA ASP A 66 -0.81 -28.00 11.14
C ASP A 66 -1.64 -28.71 10.07
N LEU A 67 -2.12 -27.96 9.06
CA LEU A 67 -2.83 -28.52 7.91
C LEU A 67 -1.92 -29.42 7.05
N LYS A 68 -0.65 -29.04 6.88
CA LYS A 68 0.37 -29.86 6.21
C LYS A 68 0.67 -31.14 7.00
N LYS A 69 0.85 -31.04 8.33
CA LYS A 69 1.06 -32.21 9.20
C LYS A 69 -0.11 -33.20 9.17
N LYS A 70 -1.34 -32.70 9.05
CA LYS A 70 -2.56 -33.51 8.94
C LYS A 70 -2.81 -34.08 7.53
N GLY A 71 -1.96 -33.78 6.55
CA GLY A 71 -2.12 -34.22 5.16
C GLY A 71 -3.30 -33.60 4.42
N LEU A 72 -3.90 -32.53 4.96
CA LEU A 72 -5.09 -31.87 4.40
C LEU A 72 -4.73 -30.82 3.32
N MET A 73 -3.44 -30.61 3.06
CA MET A 73 -2.95 -29.64 2.08
C MET A 73 -1.81 -30.24 1.26
N PRO A 74 -1.89 -30.21 -0.09
CA PRO A 74 -0.80 -30.68 -0.93
C PRO A 74 0.45 -29.78 -0.76
N GLU A 75 1.61 -30.40 -0.67
CA GLU A 75 2.92 -29.72 -0.65
C GLU A 75 3.21 -29.20 -2.07
N ILE A 76 2.70 -28.00 -2.37
CA ILE A 76 3.04 -27.34 -3.63
C ILE A 76 4.44 -26.75 -3.47
N SER A 77 5.40 -27.23 -4.27
CA SER A 77 6.74 -26.67 -4.29
C SER A 77 6.69 -25.25 -4.85
N ALA A 78 7.15 -24.27 -4.05
CA ALA A 78 7.15 -22.86 -4.45
C ALA A 78 7.90 -22.63 -5.78
N SER A 79 8.94 -23.41 -6.08
CA SER A 79 9.68 -23.33 -7.34
C SER A 79 8.86 -23.81 -8.55
N SER A 80 7.98 -24.79 -8.36
CA SER A 80 7.09 -25.28 -9.41
C SER A 80 6.01 -24.25 -9.77
N SER A 81 5.39 -23.63 -8.76
CA SER A 81 4.42 -22.55 -8.96
C SER A 81 5.07 -21.31 -9.56
N PHE A 82 6.28 -20.95 -9.11
CA PHE A 82 7.03 -19.85 -9.68
C PHE A 82 7.36 -20.08 -11.16
N ARG A 83 7.86 -21.27 -11.51
CA ARG A 83 8.16 -21.61 -12.91
C ARG A 83 6.91 -21.56 -13.78
N GLN A 84 5.78 -22.07 -13.28
CA GLN A 84 4.51 -22.02 -14.00
C GLN A 84 4.00 -20.60 -14.21
N GLY A 85 4.15 -19.73 -13.20
CA GLY A 85 3.82 -18.31 -13.31
C GLY A 85 4.71 -17.56 -14.31
N ALA A 86 6.02 -17.81 -14.26
CA ALA A 86 7.01 -17.17 -15.13
C ALA A 86 6.90 -17.60 -16.61
N CYS A 87 6.51 -18.85 -16.88
CA CYS A 87 6.31 -19.33 -18.25
C CYS A 87 4.97 -18.88 -18.87
N ASN A 88 4.07 -18.26 -18.10
CA ASN A 88 2.78 -17.81 -18.61
C ASN A 88 2.88 -16.36 -19.13
N LEU A 89 2.62 -16.17 -20.43
CA LEU A 89 2.63 -14.84 -21.06
C LEU A 89 1.63 -13.86 -20.44
N ASN A 90 0.47 -14.34 -19.97
CA ASN A 90 -0.52 -13.47 -19.32
C ASN A 90 0.02 -12.85 -18.03
N THR A 91 0.88 -13.57 -17.30
CA THR A 91 1.55 -13.06 -16.10
C THR A 91 2.41 -11.84 -16.45
N TRP A 92 3.15 -11.90 -17.56
CA TRP A 92 4.01 -10.79 -18.00
C TRP A 92 3.21 -9.59 -18.48
N LEU A 93 2.10 -9.79 -19.19
CA LEU A 93 1.21 -8.71 -19.59
C LEU A 93 0.63 -7.98 -18.37
N LEU A 94 0.12 -8.73 -17.38
CA LEU A 94 -0.38 -8.18 -16.13
C LEU A 94 0.73 -7.51 -15.31
N PHE A 95 1.93 -8.08 -15.31
CA PHE A 95 3.10 -7.54 -14.62
C PHE A 95 3.51 -6.18 -15.19
N ILE A 96 3.64 -6.06 -16.52
CA ILE A 96 4.00 -4.80 -17.18
C ILE A 96 2.90 -3.76 -16.95
N GLN A 97 1.63 -4.13 -17.15
CA GLN A 97 0.51 -3.22 -16.94
C GLN A 97 0.48 -2.68 -15.50
N TYR A 98 0.61 -3.58 -14.51
CA TYR A 98 0.66 -3.20 -13.11
C TYR A 98 1.88 -2.34 -12.80
N GLY A 99 3.06 -2.71 -13.30
CA GLY A 99 4.30 -1.96 -13.13
C GLY A 99 4.22 -0.54 -13.68
N CYS A 100 3.63 -0.36 -14.87
CA CYS A 100 3.42 0.96 -15.46
C CYS A 100 2.42 1.79 -14.63
N CYS A 101 1.26 1.23 -14.28
CA CYS A 101 0.23 1.96 -13.54
C CYS A 101 0.72 2.35 -12.14
N PHE A 102 1.27 1.39 -11.39
CA PHE A 102 1.77 1.62 -10.04
C PHE A 102 3.05 2.47 -10.03
N GLY A 103 3.91 2.33 -11.04
CA GLY A 103 5.12 3.13 -11.18
C GLY A 103 4.83 4.61 -11.37
N VAL A 104 3.90 4.96 -12.26
CA VAL A 104 3.43 6.34 -12.45
C VAL A 104 2.78 6.89 -11.18
N GLU A 105 1.99 6.06 -10.49
CA GLU A 105 1.37 6.45 -9.22
C GLU A 105 2.41 6.74 -8.13
N LEU A 106 3.49 5.95 -8.06
CA LEU A 106 4.56 6.14 -7.08
C LEU A 106 5.39 7.40 -7.37
N THR A 107 5.74 7.65 -8.63
CA THR A 107 6.48 8.86 -9.02
C THR A 107 5.64 10.11 -8.78
N MET A 108 4.34 10.08 -9.09
CA MET A 108 3.41 11.16 -8.78
C MET A 108 3.37 11.44 -7.27
N ASN A 109 3.16 10.42 -6.43
CA ASN A 109 3.08 10.60 -4.97
C ASN A 109 4.37 11.15 -4.34
N ASN A 110 5.53 10.80 -4.89
CA ASN A 110 6.82 11.29 -4.40
C ASN A 110 7.09 12.74 -4.86
N ALA A 111 6.77 13.06 -6.12
CA ALA A 111 7.04 14.38 -6.69
C ALA A 111 5.96 15.42 -6.37
N ALA A 112 4.72 15.03 -6.08
CA ALA A 112 3.59 15.92 -5.92
C ALA A 112 3.79 16.98 -4.83
N SER A 113 4.25 16.58 -3.64
CA SER A 113 4.45 17.54 -2.54
C SER A 113 5.52 18.58 -2.87
N LYS A 114 6.56 18.20 -3.63
CA LYS A 114 7.61 19.12 -4.06
C LYS A 114 7.12 20.05 -5.18
N TYR A 115 6.39 19.50 -6.14
CA TYR A 115 5.79 20.26 -7.24
C TYR A 115 4.86 21.37 -6.73
N PHE A 116 4.03 21.09 -5.73
CA PHE A 116 3.15 22.10 -5.12
C PHE A 116 3.90 23.20 -4.37
N GLN A 117 5.09 22.91 -3.82
CA GLN A 117 5.94 23.93 -3.21
C GLN A 117 6.62 24.79 -4.28
N ASP A 118 7.23 24.16 -5.28
CA ASP A 118 8.06 24.86 -6.27
C ASP A 118 7.23 25.69 -7.26
N VAL A 119 6.04 25.22 -7.66
CA VAL A 119 5.20 25.88 -8.69
C VAL A 119 4.14 26.80 -8.09
N PHE A 120 3.48 26.35 -7.03
CA PHE A 120 2.38 27.11 -6.40
C PHE A 120 2.83 27.91 -5.18
N LEU A 121 4.13 27.87 -4.83
CA LEU A 121 4.72 28.58 -3.69
C LEU A 121 3.99 28.31 -2.37
N LEU A 122 3.41 27.10 -2.24
CA LEU A 122 2.69 26.67 -1.06
C LEU A 122 3.66 26.30 0.06
N GLU A 123 3.27 26.60 1.29
CA GLU A 123 4.00 26.15 2.47
C GLU A 123 4.04 24.60 2.52
N THR A 124 5.12 24.05 3.07
CA THR A 124 5.37 22.61 3.12
C THR A 124 4.18 21.83 3.68
N GLU A 125 3.51 22.37 4.70
CA GLU A 125 2.36 21.71 5.33
C GLU A 125 1.15 21.62 4.39
N SER A 126 0.77 22.74 3.75
CA SER A 126 -0.34 22.83 2.81
C SER A 126 -0.10 21.99 1.56
N ALA A 127 1.14 22.03 1.03
CA ALA A 127 1.54 21.24 -0.12
C ALA A 127 1.50 19.73 0.16
N SER A 128 1.95 19.29 1.34
CA SER A 128 1.86 17.90 1.77
C SER A 128 0.42 17.47 2.04
N ALA A 129 -0.41 18.35 2.61
CA ALA A 129 -1.84 18.07 2.81
C ALA A 129 -2.56 17.84 1.47
N ILE A 130 -2.34 18.70 0.47
CA ILE A 130 -2.95 18.54 -0.86
C ILE A 130 -2.43 17.28 -1.57
N ALA A 131 -1.11 17.03 -1.55
CA ALA A 131 -0.52 15.83 -2.13
C ALA A 131 -1.08 14.55 -1.50
N SER A 132 -1.35 14.56 -0.19
CA SER A 132 -1.90 13.40 0.51
C SER A 132 -3.29 12.99 -0.01
N ILE A 133 -4.13 13.94 -0.45
CA ILE A 133 -5.50 13.68 -0.96
C ILE A 133 -5.45 12.67 -2.12
N PHE A 134 -4.41 12.74 -2.95
CA PHE A 134 -4.20 11.78 -4.04
C PHE A 134 -4.00 10.36 -3.50
N GLY A 135 -3.25 10.19 -2.42
CA GLY A 135 -3.10 8.93 -1.70
C GLY A 135 -4.42 8.42 -1.09
N TRP A 136 -5.24 9.32 -0.54
CA TRP A 136 -6.55 8.99 0.04
C TRP A 136 -7.58 8.55 -0.99
N MET A 137 -7.60 9.20 -2.16
CA MET A 137 -8.48 8.82 -3.27
C MET A 137 -8.32 7.34 -3.66
N ASN A 138 -7.10 6.80 -3.56
CA ASN A 138 -6.81 5.42 -3.92
C ASN A 138 -7.52 4.38 -3.06
N LEU A 139 -7.96 4.72 -1.84
CA LEU A 139 -8.78 3.85 -1.01
C LEU A 139 -10.14 3.62 -1.68
N PHE A 140 -10.78 4.72 -2.10
CA PHE A 140 -12.11 4.70 -2.71
C PHE A 140 -12.05 4.23 -4.16
N ALA A 141 -11.13 4.76 -4.97
CA ALA A 141 -11.01 4.42 -6.38
C ALA A 141 -10.79 2.91 -6.59
N ARG A 142 -9.97 2.27 -5.74
CA ARG A 142 -9.75 0.82 -5.83
C ARG A 142 -10.94 0.01 -5.32
N GLY A 143 -11.65 0.48 -4.28
CA GLY A 143 -12.88 -0.16 -3.81
C GLY A 143 -14.00 -0.09 -4.86
N LEU A 144 -14.18 1.09 -5.46
CA LEU A 144 -15.16 1.33 -6.53
C LEU A 144 -14.82 0.54 -7.81
N GLY A 145 -13.55 0.46 -8.19
CA GLY A 145 -13.10 -0.36 -9.32
C GLY A 145 -13.42 -1.85 -9.11
N GLY A 146 -13.16 -2.39 -7.91
CA GLY A 146 -13.55 -3.75 -7.55
C GLY A 146 -15.06 -3.97 -7.64
N PHE A 147 -15.84 -3.07 -7.05
CA PHE A 147 -17.31 -3.14 -7.11
C PHE A 147 -17.86 -3.05 -8.54
N ALA A 148 -17.31 -2.15 -9.36
CA ALA A 148 -17.68 -2.02 -10.77
C ALA A 148 -17.34 -3.30 -11.55
N SER A 149 -16.15 -3.88 -11.32
CA SER A 149 -15.71 -5.13 -11.96
C SER A 149 -16.61 -6.32 -11.56
N ASP A 150 -16.97 -6.44 -10.27
CA ASP A 150 -17.86 -7.49 -9.78
C ASP A 150 -19.29 -7.35 -10.33
N LYS A 151 -19.79 -6.11 -10.42
CA LYS A 151 -21.10 -5.82 -11.03
C LYS A 151 -21.12 -6.11 -12.53
N SER A 152 -20.03 -5.81 -13.23
CA SER A 152 -19.85 -6.13 -14.65
C SER A 152 -19.76 -7.65 -14.87
N ASN A 153 -19.05 -8.37 -13.99
CA ASN A 153 -18.97 -9.83 -13.99
C ASN A 153 -20.34 -10.49 -13.83
N SER A 154 -21.17 -9.97 -12.92
CA SER A 154 -22.52 -10.48 -12.70
C SER A 154 -23.43 -10.35 -13.92
N LYS A 155 -23.15 -9.42 -14.84
CA LYS A 155 -23.97 -9.19 -16.04
C LYS A 155 -23.40 -9.82 -17.31
N MET A 156 -22.07 -9.86 -17.46
CA MET A 156 -21.40 -10.25 -18.71
C MET A 156 -20.35 -11.37 -18.54
N GLY A 157 -20.29 -12.00 -17.36
CA GLY A 157 -19.30 -13.03 -17.03
C GLY A 157 -17.86 -12.50 -17.12
N MET A 158 -16.91 -13.39 -17.42
CA MET A 158 -15.47 -13.05 -17.48
C MET A 158 -15.13 -11.95 -18.49
N ARG A 159 -15.93 -11.77 -19.56
CA ARG A 159 -15.75 -10.66 -20.51
C ARG A 159 -16.07 -9.31 -19.86
N GLY A 160 -17.01 -9.26 -18.93
CA GLY A 160 -17.33 -8.06 -18.16
C GLY A 160 -16.20 -7.61 -17.23
N ARG A 161 -15.40 -8.54 -16.69
CA ARG A 161 -14.23 -8.22 -15.86
C ARG A 161 -13.03 -7.69 -16.64
N LEU A 162 -12.92 -8.03 -17.92
CA LEU A 162 -11.82 -7.57 -18.78
C LEU A 162 -12.06 -6.15 -19.30
N CYS A 163 -13.33 -5.71 -19.33
CA CYS A 163 -13.72 -4.38 -19.81
C CYS A 163 -13.84 -3.31 -18.71
N ALA A 164 -13.78 -3.71 -17.43
CA ALA A 164 -14.00 -2.85 -16.26
C ALA A 164 -12.74 -2.82 -15.39
#